data_AF-A0A8X6G3A7-F1
#
_entry.id   AF-A0A8X6G3A7-F1
#
_cell.length_a   1.000
_cell.length_b   1.000
_cell.length_c   1.000
_cell.angle_alpha   90.00
_cell.angle_beta   90.00
_cell.angle_gamma   90.00
#
_symmetry.space_group_name_H-M   'P 1'
#
loop_
_entity.id
_entity.type
_entity.pdbx_description
1 polymer ?
#
loop_
_entity_poly.entity_id
_entity_poly.type
_entity_poly.pdbx_seq_one_letter_code
_entity_poly.pdbx_strand_id
1 'polypeptide(L)'
;MSTTKSSPPKTTEEPIDLSTPKMSGFNISEKRPSFHPYRLEKDDDVVCLREKIHNTEGEYSAASPPYTPSSPTYPPSSPSLPDIYRSTPMPKTPTPDVRASFPNYNLPDVRASFPNYNLIKTYFSSNFVQYIPQNDFGMGFPKYITYKMGNRKMTYYAEIYPHDAEGNEVILPKLGTLSWNYAKDEDGNAYYPTDKTGEEIVQGDYIYDEDGSFKYPLNREGMPKYEKDDTTHDEVYVIKMDLSINWGVDKNGNQRYAKKENGDEYYPINGEFIYDPSGSPQYARTREGNIIFPLDVERNESYLMDDGGSDVIYMGDVLLDRYAKTRSGEEIYPIQITHQIARRYKEVLLNEKYATTHLQEVKYPLDEYGNEYTLDIPIQIAGKEKDYFPRGYPITNDNWVIVPEVEGKEFISDQLLPKVQATNIIGKLYREGKHYRDYVTNVKSTRLSRAARQKYNIFPYVLGASNPPPLNNLLNPPPVPPNKPLPKVSQPLNWSLIGMVLIGFIYLLYQFFLKATK
;
A
#
# COMPACT_ATOMS: atom_id res chain seq x y z
N MET A 1 -57.68 9.18 -23.93
CA MET A 1 -58.14 9.10 -22.53
C MET A 1 -58.72 7.71 -22.27
N SER A 2 -57.94 6.84 -21.63
CA SER A 2 -58.42 5.59 -21.04
C SER A 2 -57.37 5.20 -19.99
N THR A 3 -57.76 5.23 -18.72
CA THR A 3 -56.89 4.97 -17.57
C THR A 3 -57.28 3.64 -16.94
N THR A 4 -56.45 2.63 -17.16
CA THR A 4 -56.52 1.34 -16.47
C THR A 4 -55.72 1.42 -15.16
N LYS A 5 -56.43 1.31 -14.03
CA LYS A 5 -55.85 1.14 -12.69
C LYS A 5 -55.42 -0.33 -12.52
N SER A 6 -54.15 -0.59 -12.23
CA SER A 6 -53.68 -1.88 -11.73
C SER A 6 -53.58 -1.86 -10.20
N SER A 7 -54.01 -2.95 -9.58
CA SER A 7 -53.90 -3.20 -8.14
C SER A 7 -52.59 -3.94 -7.82
N PRO A 8 -51.98 -3.74 -6.64
CA PRO A 8 -50.72 -4.39 -6.29
C PRO A 8 -50.93 -5.84 -5.80
N PRO A 9 -49.94 -6.74 -5.98
CA PRO A 9 -50.04 -8.11 -5.53
C PRO A 9 -49.74 -8.25 -4.03
N LYS A 10 -50.46 -9.17 -3.39
CA LYS A 10 -50.27 -9.63 -2.00
C LYS A 10 -49.07 -10.58 -1.94
N THR A 11 -48.06 -10.23 -1.16
CA THR A 11 -46.96 -11.13 -0.78
C THR A 11 -47.41 -11.98 0.42
N THR A 12 -47.25 -13.29 0.32
CA THR A 12 -47.50 -14.26 1.41
C THR A 12 -46.14 -14.79 1.83
N GLU A 13 -45.69 -14.47 3.04
CA GLU A 13 -44.44 -14.99 3.61
C GLU A 13 -44.76 -16.26 4.42
N GLU A 14 -44.12 -17.38 4.07
CA GLU A 14 -44.03 -18.57 4.89
C GLU A 14 -42.75 -18.52 5.74
N PRO A 15 -42.77 -18.92 7.03
CA PRO A 15 -41.59 -18.92 7.87
C PRO A 15 -40.69 -20.14 7.60
N ILE A 16 -39.41 -19.88 7.37
CA ILE A 16 -38.34 -20.88 7.25
C ILE A 16 -37.85 -21.27 8.65
N ASP A 17 -37.94 -22.57 8.95
CA ASP A 17 -37.45 -23.22 10.18
C ASP A 17 -35.92 -23.44 10.09
N LEU A 18 -35.16 -22.79 10.98
CA LEU A 18 -33.70 -22.88 11.06
C LEU A 18 -33.29 -23.81 12.22
N SER A 19 -33.31 -25.12 11.99
CA SER A 19 -32.65 -26.08 12.87
C SER A 19 -31.14 -26.10 12.62
N THR A 20 -30.36 -25.76 13.64
CA THR A 20 -28.89 -25.75 13.66
C THR A 20 -28.30 -27.17 13.70
N PRO A 21 -27.23 -27.48 12.94
CA PRO A 21 -26.49 -28.73 13.11
C PRO A 21 -25.38 -28.58 14.17
N LYS A 22 -25.37 -29.52 15.12
CA LYS A 22 -24.30 -29.73 16.10
C LYS A 22 -23.00 -30.17 15.41
N MET A 23 -21.92 -29.39 15.54
CA MET A 23 -20.58 -29.85 15.19
C MET A 23 -19.87 -30.49 16.40
N SER A 24 -19.31 -31.66 16.13
CA SER A 24 -18.52 -32.52 17.01
C SER A 24 -17.13 -31.97 17.29
N GLY A 25 -16.65 -32.17 18.51
CA GLY A 25 -15.40 -31.63 19.04
C GLY A 25 -14.11 -32.17 18.42
N PHE A 26 -13.09 -31.31 18.46
CA PHE A 26 -11.69 -31.65 18.23
C PHE A 26 -10.91 -31.48 19.54
N ASN A 27 -10.23 -32.55 19.95
CA ASN A 27 -9.25 -32.55 21.04
C ASN A 27 -7.93 -31.94 20.55
N ILE A 28 -7.44 -30.92 21.25
CA ILE A 28 -6.08 -30.38 21.06
C ILE A 28 -5.20 -30.91 22.19
N SER A 29 -4.13 -31.62 21.85
CA SER A 29 -3.12 -32.08 22.81
C SER A 29 -2.15 -30.94 23.13
N GLU A 30 -2.07 -30.54 24.40
CA GLU A 30 -1.06 -29.59 24.88
C GLU A 30 0.33 -30.25 24.90
N LYS A 31 1.30 -29.67 24.18
CA LYS A 31 2.73 -29.83 24.46
C LYS A 31 3.29 -28.49 24.90
N ARG A 32 3.73 -28.43 26.16
CA ARG A 32 4.46 -27.29 26.73
C ARG A 32 5.92 -27.31 26.25
N PRO A 33 6.50 -26.18 25.81
CA PRO A 33 7.93 -26.00 25.79
C PRO A 33 8.44 -25.38 27.11
N SER A 34 9.60 -25.86 27.54
CA SER A 34 10.39 -25.40 28.68
C SER A 34 11.10 -24.07 28.38
N PHE A 35 11.00 -23.11 29.29
CA PHE A 35 11.74 -21.85 29.25
C PHE A 35 13.11 -21.97 29.91
N HIS A 36 14.15 -21.43 29.26
CA HIS A 36 15.40 -21.03 29.89
C HIS A 36 15.53 -19.50 29.85
N PRO A 37 16.09 -18.86 30.89
CA PRO A 37 16.09 -17.41 31.02
C PRO A 37 17.23 -16.77 30.21
N TYR A 38 16.89 -15.78 29.39
CA TYR A 38 17.86 -14.82 28.85
C TYR A 38 17.94 -13.58 29.75
N ARG A 39 19.17 -13.11 29.92
CA ARG A 39 19.59 -11.91 30.65
C ARG A 39 19.38 -10.70 29.75
N LEU A 40 18.53 -9.76 30.17
CA LEU A 40 18.37 -8.45 29.54
C LEU A 40 19.58 -7.57 29.89
N GLU A 41 20.34 -7.18 28.87
CA GLU A 41 21.19 -5.99 28.91
C GLU A 41 20.37 -4.80 28.41
N LYS A 42 20.63 -3.66 29.03
CA LYS A 42 19.83 -2.44 28.97
C LYS A 42 20.49 -1.48 27.99
N ASP A 43 19.84 -1.22 26.85
CA ASP A 43 20.20 -0.15 25.92
C ASP A 43 18.96 0.70 25.68
N ASP A 44 18.84 1.81 26.42
CA ASP A 44 17.81 2.83 26.19
C ASP A 44 18.49 4.16 25.92
N ASP A 45 18.69 4.47 24.65
CA ASP A 45 18.76 5.83 24.14
C ASP A 45 18.06 5.80 22.77
N VAL A 46 16.79 6.21 22.72
CA VAL A 46 16.07 6.45 21.46
C VAL A 46 16.28 7.92 21.10
N VAL A 47 17.01 8.18 20.02
CA VAL A 47 17.19 9.51 19.44
C VAL A 47 16.15 9.63 18.35
N CYS A 48 15.06 10.34 18.64
CA CYS A 48 14.06 10.71 17.63
C CYS A 48 14.68 11.74 16.68
N LEU A 49 14.87 11.37 15.42
CA LEU A 49 15.23 12.31 14.38
C LEU A 49 13.94 12.95 13.85
N ARG A 50 13.82 14.27 14.02
CA ARG A 50 12.74 15.05 13.41
C ARG A 50 13.14 15.40 11.98
N GLU A 51 12.35 14.98 11.00
CA GLU A 51 12.52 15.42 9.62
C GLU A 51 11.87 16.80 9.46
N LYS A 52 12.70 17.86 9.52
CA LYS A 52 12.25 19.22 9.19
C LYS A 52 12.21 19.39 7.68
N ILE A 53 11.02 19.36 7.11
CA ILE A 53 10.79 19.63 5.70
C ILE A 53 10.83 21.15 5.52
N HIS A 54 11.94 21.69 5.02
CA HIS A 54 11.93 23.04 4.46
C HIS A 54 11.36 22.98 3.04
N ASN A 55 10.16 23.54 2.87
CA ASN A 55 9.58 23.87 1.56
C ASN A 55 10.41 24.98 0.88
N THR A 56 11.60 24.62 0.40
CA THR A 56 12.03 25.08 -0.92
C THR A 56 11.31 24.20 -1.94
N GLU A 57 10.92 24.75 -3.09
CA GLU A 57 10.36 24.01 -4.25
C GLU A 57 11.38 23.00 -4.83
N GLY A 58 11.79 22.01 -4.04
CA GLY A 58 12.68 20.89 -4.33
C GLY A 58 12.10 19.67 -3.65
N GLU A 59 11.11 19.00 -4.24
CA GLU A 59 11.26 17.97 -5.27
C GLU A 59 12.10 16.77 -4.79
N TYR A 60 11.49 15.90 -3.98
CA TYR A 60 12.01 14.56 -3.70
C TYR A 60 10.99 13.51 -4.11
N SER A 61 11.49 12.48 -4.81
CA SER A 61 10.75 11.30 -5.22
C SER A 61 10.94 10.19 -4.18
N ALA A 62 9.85 9.51 -3.82
CA ALA A 62 9.93 8.21 -3.17
C ALA A 62 10.39 7.19 -4.23
N ALA A 63 11.69 6.88 -4.23
CA ALA A 63 12.24 5.88 -5.13
C ALA A 63 11.76 4.48 -4.70
N SER A 64 10.73 3.96 -5.37
CA SER A 64 10.55 2.52 -5.44
C SER A 64 11.79 1.91 -6.11
N PRO A 65 12.36 0.81 -5.60
CA PRO A 65 13.53 0.19 -6.23
C PRO A 65 13.20 -0.19 -7.68
N PRO A 66 14.03 0.17 -8.67
CA PRO A 66 13.74 -0.14 -10.07
C PRO A 66 13.81 -1.65 -10.30
N TYR A 67 12.66 -2.29 -10.54
CA TYR A 67 12.64 -3.66 -11.06
C TYR A 67 12.95 -3.64 -12.55
N THR A 68 14.21 -3.91 -12.91
CA THR A 68 14.59 -4.22 -14.29
C THR A 68 14.49 -5.73 -14.50
N PRO A 69 13.67 -6.24 -15.44
CA PRO A 69 13.71 -7.65 -15.78
C PRO A 69 15.01 -7.92 -16.55
N SER A 70 15.96 -8.58 -15.87
CA SER A 70 17.17 -9.10 -16.50
C SER A 70 16.79 -10.21 -17.50
N SER A 71 17.12 -10.01 -18.77
CA SER A 71 17.09 -11.06 -19.80
C SER A 71 18.08 -12.16 -19.42
N PRO A 72 17.68 -13.46 -19.40
CA PRO A 72 18.60 -14.52 -19.08
C PRO A 72 19.51 -14.83 -20.28
N THR A 73 20.79 -14.51 -20.14
CA THR A 73 21.86 -15.12 -20.93
C THR A 73 22.24 -16.44 -20.27
N TYR A 74 21.94 -17.57 -20.90
CA TYR A 74 22.42 -18.87 -20.45
C TYR A 74 23.93 -19.01 -20.73
N PRO A 75 24.75 -19.49 -19.79
CA PRO A 75 26.11 -19.92 -20.08
C PRO A 75 26.12 -21.39 -20.56
N PRO A 76 27.00 -21.77 -21.50
CA PRO A 76 27.26 -23.17 -21.80
C PRO A 76 28.09 -23.83 -20.68
N SER A 77 27.81 -25.11 -20.47
CA SER A 77 28.35 -26.01 -19.45
C SER A 77 29.80 -26.46 -19.68
N SER A 78 30.64 -26.30 -18.63
CA SER A 78 31.73 -27.19 -18.08
C SER A 78 32.94 -27.59 -18.98
N PRO A 79 34.17 -27.88 -18.46
CA PRO A 79 34.45 -28.64 -17.23
C PRO A 79 35.70 -28.29 -16.33
N SER A 80 35.61 -28.72 -15.06
CA SER A 80 36.59 -29.21 -14.06
C SER A 80 38.04 -28.66 -13.88
N LEU A 81 38.28 -28.07 -12.68
CA LEU A 81 39.37 -28.26 -11.67
C LEU A 81 40.88 -28.09 -12.06
N PRO A 82 41.83 -27.75 -11.13
CA PRO A 82 41.84 -28.08 -9.70
C PRO A 82 42.29 -27.00 -8.68
N ASP A 83 42.14 -27.41 -7.41
CA ASP A 83 42.46 -26.77 -6.13
C ASP A 83 43.87 -26.18 -6.00
N ILE A 84 43.97 -24.98 -5.41
CA ILE A 84 45.12 -24.57 -4.58
C ILE A 84 44.62 -23.78 -3.36
N TYR A 85 44.75 -24.40 -2.19
CA TYR A 85 44.72 -23.77 -0.87
C TYR A 85 45.87 -22.76 -0.71
N ARG A 86 45.59 -21.56 -0.15
CA ARG A 86 46.51 -20.90 0.79
C ARG A 86 45.81 -19.87 1.65
N SER A 87 45.69 -20.24 2.92
CA SER A 87 45.41 -19.42 4.09
C SER A 87 46.53 -18.40 4.35
N THR A 88 46.17 -17.16 4.66
CA THR A 88 47.02 -16.22 5.40
C THR A 88 46.22 -15.56 6.55
N PRO A 89 46.82 -15.37 7.73
CA PRO A 89 46.12 -14.86 8.90
C PRO A 89 46.11 -13.32 8.95
N MET A 90 45.02 -12.74 9.45
CA MET A 90 44.95 -11.32 9.78
C MET A 90 45.84 -10.99 10.99
N PRO A 91 46.55 -9.86 10.98
CA PRO A 91 47.31 -9.39 12.14
C PRO A 91 46.39 -8.76 13.19
N LYS A 92 46.60 -9.16 14.45
CA LYS A 92 46.01 -8.55 15.65
C LYS A 92 46.43 -7.09 15.76
N THR A 93 45.47 -6.19 15.86
CA THR A 93 45.69 -4.80 16.32
C THR A 93 45.51 -4.71 17.85
N PRO A 94 46.30 -3.85 18.52
CA PRO A 94 46.33 -3.75 19.97
C PRO A 94 45.21 -2.85 20.53
N THR A 95 44.56 -3.32 21.60
CA THR A 95 43.71 -2.53 22.49
C THR A 95 44.55 -1.56 23.33
N PRO A 96 44.27 -0.25 23.33
CA PRO A 96 44.76 0.65 24.36
C PRO A 96 43.82 0.63 25.58
N ASP A 97 44.43 0.29 26.70
CA ASP A 97 43.90 0.39 28.06
C ASP A 97 43.86 1.87 28.47
N VAL A 98 42.66 2.43 28.66
CA VAL A 98 42.47 3.78 29.21
C VAL A 98 41.52 3.69 30.39
N ARG A 99 42.10 3.60 31.58
CA ARG A 99 41.45 3.96 32.84
C ARG A 99 41.28 5.47 32.90
N ALA A 100 40.05 5.95 32.77
CA ALA A 100 39.67 7.30 33.16
C ALA A 100 38.77 7.23 34.40
N SER A 101 39.30 7.72 35.52
CA SER A 101 38.60 7.97 36.77
C SER A 101 37.68 9.19 36.62
N PHE A 102 36.38 9.02 36.88
CA PHE A 102 35.43 10.13 36.98
C PHE A 102 35.33 10.64 38.43
N PRO A 103 35.25 11.96 38.65
CA PRO A 103 35.06 12.53 39.98
C PRO A 103 33.61 12.39 40.45
N ASN A 104 33.45 12.04 41.73
CA ASN A 104 32.20 12.08 42.49
C ASN A 104 31.60 13.49 42.47
N TYR A 105 30.38 13.62 41.92
CA TYR A 105 29.52 14.77 42.16
C TYR A 105 28.50 14.41 43.24
N ASN A 106 28.62 15.08 44.40
CA ASN A 106 27.58 15.11 45.41
C ASN A 106 26.42 15.97 44.89
N LEU A 107 25.24 15.36 44.71
CA LEU A 107 23.99 16.09 44.49
C LEU A 107 23.40 16.54 45.84
N PRO A 108 22.88 17.78 45.94
CA PRO A 108 22.23 18.26 47.15
C PRO A 108 20.87 17.59 47.37
N ASP A 109 20.62 17.23 48.63
CA ASP A 109 19.36 16.72 49.15
C ASP A 109 18.27 17.81 49.08
N VAL A 110 17.44 17.79 48.04
CA VAL A 110 16.28 18.68 47.90
C VAL A 110 15.05 17.95 48.43
N ARG A 111 14.78 18.11 49.72
CA ARG A 111 13.48 17.77 50.31
C ARG A 111 12.45 18.81 49.88
N ALA A 112 11.77 18.56 48.77
CA ALA A 112 10.53 19.25 48.45
C ALA A 112 9.38 18.62 49.26
N SER A 113 8.87 19.36 50.24
CA SER A 113 7.62 19.05 50.93
C SER A 113 6.43 19.36 50.01
N PHE A 114 5.71 18.34 49.55
CA PHE A 114 4.43 18.52 48.86
C PHE A 114 3.28 18.46 49.86
N PRO A 115 2.30 19.38 49.82
CA PRO A 115 1.15 19.35 50.69
C PRO A 115 0.17 18.24 50.28
N ASN A 116 -0.49 17.66 51.28
CA ASN A 116 -1.50 16.61 51.18
C ASN A 116 -2.56 16.88 50.09
N TYR A 117 -2.62 16.02 49.07
CA TYR A 117 -3.78 15.93 48.18
C TYR A 117 -4.86 15.08 48.87
N ASN A 118 -5.90 15.74 49.36
CA ASN A 118 -7.11 15.12 49.90
C ASN A 118 -7.96 14.51 48.77
N LEU A 119 -8.73 13.47 49.15
CA LEU A 119 -9.81 12.84 48.37
C LEU A 119 -10.46 13.77 47.32
N ILE A 120 -10.41 13.35 46.05
CA ILE A 120 -11.23 13.93 44.98
C ILE A 120 -12.71 13.61 45.29
N LYS A 121 -13.49 14.62 45.66
CA LYS A 121 -14.95 14.57 45.75
C LYS A 121 -15.54 15.27 44.52
N THR A 122 -16.04 14.51 43.57
CA THR A 122 -16.81 15.02 42.43
C THR A 122 -18.31 14.99 42.77
N TYR A 123 -19.00 16.13 42.64
CA TYR A 123 -20.45 16.24 42.84
C TYR A 123 -21.18 15.96 41.52
N PHE A 124 -22.01 14.91 41.48
CA PHE A 124 -22.98 14.70 40.40
C PHE A 124 -24.38 14.42 40.97
N SER A 125 -25.40 15.01 40.36
CA SER A 125 -26.78 14.90 40.79
C SER A 125 -27.39 13.53 40.44
N SER A 126 -27.94 12.87 41.44
CA SER A 126 -28.95 11.79 41.40
C SER A 126 -28.62 10.38 40.84
N ASN A 127 -27.40 10.08 40.38
CA ASN A 127 -26.99 8.69 40.11
C ASN A 127 -25.70 8.34 40.85
N PHE A 128 -25.74 7.33 41.74
CA PHE A 128 -24.58 6.90 42.52
C PHE A 128 -23.52 6.26 41.62
N VAL A 129 -22.39 6.94 41.42
CA VAL A 129 -21.14 6.35 40.89
C VAL A 129 -20.23 6.07 42.09
N GLN A 130 -19.89 4.81 42.34
CA GLN A 130 -18.97 4.41 43.40
C GLN A 130 -17.56 4.25 42.83
N TYR A 131 -16.64 5.12 43.24
CA TYR A 131 -15.22 5.00 42.94
C TYR A 131 -14.57 4.06 43.96
N ILE A 132 -13.86 3.04 43.50
CA ILE A 132 -13.00 2.18 44.33
C ILE A 132 -11.57 2.40 43.83
N PRO A 133 -10.76 3.26 44.47
CA PRO A 133 -9.35 3.34 44.17
C PRO A 133 -8.70 2.03 44.61
N GLN A 134 -8.18 1.26 43.65
CA GLN A 134 -7.43 0.05 43.90
C GLN A 134 -6.03 0.26 43.32
N ASN A 135 -5.14 0.88 44.10
CA ASN A 135 -3.68 0.78 43.96
C ASN A 135 -3.00 1.52 45.12
N ASP A 136 -2.37 0.77 46.02
CA ASP A 136 -1.82 1.32 47.27
C ASP A 136 -0.54 2.14 47.13
N PHE A 137 0.16 2.19 45.98
CA PHE A 137 1.43 2.95 45.87
C PHE A 137 1.78 3.52 44.48
N GLY A 138 0.84 3.69 43.56
CA GLY A 138 1.10 4.26 42.23
C GLY A 138 0.07 5.30 41.81
N MET A 139 0.49 6.46 41.31
CA MET A 139 -0.37 7.45 40.66
C MET A 139 -0.93 6.90 39.34
N GLY A 140 -1.87 5.96 39.42
CA GLY A 140 -2.61 5.42 38.29
C GLY A 140 -4.01 6.03 38.18
N PHE A 141 -4.55 6.07 36.97
CA PHE A 141 -5.92 6.53 36.75
C PHE A 141 -6.93 5.56 37.39
N PRO A 142 -8.07 6.05 37.90
CA PRO A 142 -9.17 5.19 38.31
C PRO A 142 -9.68 4.39 37.10
N LYS A 143 -9.69 3.06 37.19
CA LYS A 143 -9.96 2.14 36.06
C LYS A 143 -11.43 1.74 35.85
N TYR A 144 -12.36 2.20 36.69
CA TYR A 144 -13.73 1.69 36.71
C TYR A 144 -14.77 2.79 36.82
N ILE A 145 -15.70 2.82 35.86
CA ILE A 145 -16.99 3.49 36.04
C ILE A 145 -18.07 2.43 36.16
N THR A 146 -18.71 2.36 37.32
CA THR A 146 -19.89 1.51 37.50
C THR A 146 -21.15 2.37 37.46
N TYR A 147 -22.01 2.12 36.48
CA TYR A 147 -23.36 2.67 36.44
C TYR A 147 -24.37 1.66 36.99
N LYS A 148 -25.30 2.13 37.83
CA LYS A 148 -26.44 1.34 38.29
C LYS A 148 -27.71 1.87 37.64
N MET A 149 -28.23 1.15 36.64
CA MET A 149 -29.52 1.44 36.00
C MET A 149 -30.56 0.42 36.51
N GLY A 150 -31.35 0.82 37.51
CA GLY A 150 -32.28 -0.08 38.19
C GLY A 150 -31.56 -1.22 38.93
N ASN A 151 -31.90 -2.47 38.61
CA ASN A 151 -31.27 -3.67 39.18
C ASN A 151 -30.04 -4.17 38.40
N ARG A 152 -29.65 -3.49 37.31
CA ARG A 152 -28.49 -3.86 36.50
C ARG A 152 -27.28 -3.00 36.88
N LYS A 153 -26.14 -3.67 37.10
CA LYS A 153 -24.82 -3.06 37.29
C LYS A 153 -24.07 -3.20 35.97
N MET A 154 -23.70 -2.09 35.33
CA MET A 154 -22.80 -2.08 34.18
C MET A 154 -21.47 -1.48 34.65
N THR A 155 -20.37 -2.18 34.39
CA THR A 155 -19.02 -1.71 34.72
C THR A 155 -18.28 -1.55 33.40
N TYR A 156 -17.88 -0.31 33.11
CA TYR A 156 -17.02 0.02 31.99
C TYR A 156 -15.59 0.16 32.49
N TYR A 157 -14.65 -0.39 31.73
CA TYR A 157 -13.22 -0.30 31.99
C TYR A 157 -12.70 0.87 31.17
N ALA A 158 -12.68 2.07 31.74
CA ALA A 158 -12.02 3.21 31.13
C ALA A 158 -11.26 3.92 32.24
N GLU A 159 -10.01 4.28 31.96
CA GLU A 159 -9.27 5.21 32.79
C GLU A 159 -9.85 6.61 32.59
N ILE A 160 -9.90 7.43 33.64
CA ILE A 160 -10.42 8.81 33.55
C ILE A 160 -9.37 9.77 34.07
N TYR A 161 -9.16 10.87 33.37
CA TYR A 161 -8.32 11.94 33.86
C TYR A 161 -8.92 12.61 35.11
N PRO A 162 -8.11 12.91 36.14
CA PRO A 162 -8.53 13.82 37.19
C PRO A 162 -8.82 15.21 36.59
N HIS A 163 -9.72 15.97 37.20
CA HIS A 163 -10.03 17.33 36.75
C HIS A 163 -9.42 18.38 37.70
N ASP A 164 -8.97 19.52 37.16
CA ASP A 164 -8.58 20.69 37.94
C ASP A 164 -9.80 21.47 38.47
N ALA A 165 -9.56 22.60 39.16
CA ALA A 165 -10.64 23.40 39.75
C ALA A 165 -11.51 24.10 38.69
N GLU A 166 -10.97 24.30 37.49
CA GLU A 166 -11.59 24.90 36.33
C GLU A 166 -12.38 23.89 35.49
N GLY A 167 -12.26 22.60 35.80
CA GLY A 167 -12.94 21.50 35.13
C GLY A 167 -12.19 20.95 33.92
N ASN A 168 -10.90 21.25 33.77
CA ASN A 168 -10.07 20.66 32.72
C ASN A 168 -9.52 19.32 33.19
N GLU A 169 -9.46 18.33 32.31
CA GLU A 169 -8.76 17.08 32.55
C GLU A 169 -7.24 17.31 32.66
N VAL A 170 -6.60 16.67 33.63
CA VAL A 170 -5.19 16.88 33.98
C VAL A 170 -4.40 15.62 33.70
N ILE A 171 -3.38 15.75 32.85
CA ILE A 171 -2.41 14.68 32.61
C ILE A 171 -1.46 14.51 33.80
N LEU A 172 -1.13 13.27 34.14
CA LEU A 172 -0.22 12.98 35.26
C LEU A 172 1.18 12.66 34.72
N PRO A 173 2.25 13.34 35.17
CA PRO A 173 3.60 12.97 34.78
C PRO A 173 3.93 11.57 35.33
N LYS A 174 4.58 10.74 34.51
CA LYS A 174 5.02 9.42 34.92
C LYS A 174 6.29 9.57 35.78
N LEU A 175 6.14 9.36 37.08
CA LEU A 175 7.20 9.44 38.10
C LEU A 175 8.52 8.79 37.60
N GLY A 176 9.60 9.56 37.61
CA GLY A 176 10.94 9.09 37.25
C GLY A 176 11.24 9.06 35.75
N THR A 177 10.34 9.59 34.91
CA THR A 177 10.55 9.69 33.45
C THR A 177 10.13 11.08 32.94
N LEU A 178 10.55 11.43 31.72
CA LEU A 178 10.05 12.61 31.00
C LEU A 178 8.73 12.33 30.24
N SER A 179 8.06 11.21 30.54
CA SER A 179 6.83 10.79 29.86
C SER A 179 5.59 11.13 30.68
N TRP A 180 4.45 11.17 29.99
CA TRP A 180 3.15 11.42 30.60
C TRP A 180 2.34 10.13 30.69
N ASN A 181 1.55 9.96 31.75
CA ASN A 181 0.54 8.93 31.81
C ASN A 181 -0.72 9.45 31.11
N TYR A 182 -1.20 8.72 30.12
CA TYR A 182 -2.45 9.01 29.42
C TYR A 182 -3.51 8.01 29.84
N ALA A 183 -4.74 8.46 29.99
CA ALA A 183 -5.88 7.59 30.25
C ALA A 183 -6.17 6.75 29.01
N LYS A 184 -6.51 5.48 29.24
CA LYS A 184 -6.91 4.50 28.23
C LYS A 184 -8.42 4.23 28.22
N ASP A 185 -8.98 4.03 27.03
CA ASP A 185 -10.35 3.55 26.83
C ASP A 185 -10.50 2.05 27.14
N GLU A 186 -11.68 1.48 26.86
CA GLU A 186 -11.97 0.07 27.11
C GLU A 186 -11.22 -0.92 26.22
N ASP A 187 -10.73 -0.44 25.07
CA ASP A 187 -9.90 -1.19 24.14
C ASP A 187 -8.40 -1.01 24.44
N GLY A 188 -8.07 -0.19 25.46
CA GLY A 188 -6.71 0.10 25.88
C GLY A 188 -6.03 1.20 25.07
N ASN A 189 -6.77 1.94 24.23
CA ASN A 189 -6.23 3.04 23.46
C ASN A 189 -6.11 4.29 24.35
N ALA A 190 -4.94 4.91 24.33
CA ALA A 190 -4.73 6.15 25.05
C ALA A 190 -5.31 7.36 24.30
N TYR A 191 -5.95 8.27 25.04
CA TYR A 191 -6.57 9.49 24.50
C TYR A 191 -6.11 10.73 25.26
N TYR A 192 -6.15 11.91 24.64
CA TYR A 192 -5.72 13.16 25.29
C TYR A 192 -6.72 13.64 26.34
N PRO A 193 -6.26 14.29 27.43
CA PRO A 193 -7.15 15.05 28.30
C PRO A 193 -7.83 16.17 27.52
N THR A 194 -9.00 16.60 27.97
CA THR A 194 -9.77 17.68 27.38
C THR A 194 -9.99 18.82 28.38
N ASP A 195 -10.01 20.05 27.89
CA ASP A 195 -10.32 21.21 28.69
C ASP A 195 -11.83 21.26 29.03
N LYS A 196 -12.23 22.25 29.83
CA LYS A 196 -13.63 22.44 30.22
C LYS A 196 -14.60 22.70 29.05
N THR A 197 -14.09 23.10 27.88
CA THR A 197 -14.89 23.29 26.66
C THR A 197 -15.03 21.99 25.87
N GLY A 198 -14.20 21.00 26.22
CA GLY A 198 -14.05 19.76 25.50
C GLY A 198 -13.02 19.85 24.37
N GLU A 199 -12.12 20.82 24.36
CA GLU A 199 -11.00 20.81 23.42
C GLU A 199 -9.86 19.96 23.99
N GLU A 200 -9.20 19.14 23.16
CA GLU A 200 -8.10 18.29 23.62
C GLU A 200 -6.86 19.10 24.00
N ILE A 201 -6.35 18.88 25.20
CA ILE A 201 -5.10 19.44 25.71
C ILE A 201 -3.96 18.51 25.28
N VAL A 202 -3.25 18.91 24.22
CA VAL A 202 -2.08 18.18 23.73
C VAL A 202 -0.88 18.54 24.59
N GLN A 203 -0.36 17.57 25.34
CA GLN A 203 0.80 17.76 26.17
C GLN A 203 1.77 16.59 25.98
N GLY A 204 2.94 16.87 25.42
CA GLY A 204 3.91 15.86 25.00
C GLY A 204 3.60 15.31 23.60
N ASP A 205 4.65 14.84 22.95
CA ASP A 205 4.56 14.48 21.54
C ASP A 205 4.01 13.04 21.36
N TYR A 206 4.25 12.14 22.32
CA TYR A 206 4.10 10.68 22.14
C TYR A 206 3.73 9.91 23.42
N ILE A 207 3.15 8.71 23.24
CA ILE A 207 2.82 7.76 24.30
C ILE A 207 3.70 6.52 24.18
N TYR A 208 4.16 5.98 25.31
CA TYR A 208 4.82 4.69 25.38
C TYR A 208 3.88 3.66 26.01
N ASP A 209 3.71 2.52 25.34
CA ASP A 209 3.01 1.36 25.88
C ASP A 209 3.81 0.68 26.99
N GLU A 210 3.19 -0.30 27.64
CA GLU A 210 3.82 -1.06 28.74
C GLU A 210 5.07 -1.81 28.30
N ASP A 211 5.15 -2.18 27.02
CA ASP A 211 6.32 -2.81 26.39
C ASP A 211 7.39 -1.80 25.94
N GLY A 212 7.17 -0.51 26.18
CA GLY A 212 8.05 0.57 25.72
C GLY A 212 7.90 0.91 24.24
N SER A 213 6.95 0.29 23.53
CA SER A 213 6.66 0.66 22.14
C SER A 213 5.98 2.02 22.09
N PHE A 214 6.37 2.83 21.12
CA PHE A 214 5.75 4.12 20.90
C PHE A 214 4.40 3.94 20.22
N LYS A 215 3.41 4.74 20.65
CA LYS A 215 2.13 4.94 19.96
C LYS A 215 1.74 6.40 19.86
N TYR A 216 1.07 6.74 18.76
CA TYR A 216 0.37 8.01 18.65
C TYR A 216 -0.92 7.97 19.49
N PRO A 217 -1.20 9.02 20.26
CA PRO A 217 -2.49 9.20 20.90
C PRO A 217 -3.61 9.33 19.88
N LEU A 218 -4.80 8.91 20.27
CA LEU A 218 -6.01 9.08 19.48
C LEU A 218 -6.73 10.37 19.86
N ASN A 219 -7.30 11.02 18.85
CA ASN A 219 -8.26 12.09 19.07
C ASN A 219 -9.67 11.52 19.39
N ARG A 220 -10.64 12.39 19.66
CA ARG A 220 -12.03 12.04 19.97
C ARG A 220 -12.74 11.21 18.89
N GLU A 221 -12.37 11.35 17.62
CA GLU A 221 -12.91 10.53 16.54
C GLU A 221 -12.29 9.12 16.50
N GLY A 222 -11.18 8.91 17.24
CA GLY A 222 -10.38 7.69 17.24
C GLY A 222 -9.31 7.67 16.15
N MET A 223 -8.90 8.83 15.64
CA MET A 223 -7.83 8.97 14.65
C MET A 223 -6.51 9.30 15.36
N PRO A 224 -5.37 8.77 14.87
CA PRO A 224 -4.08 9.12 15.44
C PRO A 224 -3.79 10.60 15.23
N LYS A 225 -3.19 11.23 16.25
CA LYS A 225 -2.78 12.63 16.22
C LYS A 225 -1.26 12.72 16.09
N TYR A 226 -0.80 13.12 14.92
CA TYR A 226 0.61 13.36 14.66
C TYR A 226 1.03 14.74 15.19
N GLU A 227 2.32 14.88 15.54
CA GLU A 227 2.91 16.20 15.80
C GLU A 227 2.86 17.03 14.52
N LYS A 228 2.79 18.36 14.64
CA LYS A 228 2.83 19.26 13.48
C LYS A 228 4.13 20.03 13.47
N ASP A 229 4.71 20.22 12.29
CA ASP A 229 5.84 21.12 12.11
C ASP A 229 5.37 22.57 12.29
N ASP A 230 6.03 23.33 13.17
CA ASP A 230 5.61 24.71 13.51
C ASP A 230 5.67 25.69 12.32
N THR A 231 6.37 25.34 11.23
CA THR A 231 6.55 26.22 10.07
C THR A 231 5.53 25.92 8.98
N THR A 232 5.40 24.64 8.62
CA THR A 232 4.53 24.17 7.54
C THR A 232 3.12 23.83 8.03
N HIS A 233 2.97 23.56 9.33
CA HIS A 233 1.77 23.01 9.96
C HIS A 233 1.36 21.62 9.42
N ASP A 234 2.22 20.98 8.64
CA ASP A 234 2.08 19.60 8.21
C ASP A 234 2.32 18.68 9.42
N GLU A 235 1.54 17.61 9.51
CA GLU A 235 1.80 16.52 10.44
C GLU A 235 3.12 15.83 10.10
N VAL A 236 3.89 15.40 11.09
CA VAL A 236 5.19 14.77 10.89
C VAL A 236 5.21 13.33 11.39
N TYR A 237 5.87 12.46 10.63
CA TYR A 237 6.17 11.09 11.04
C TYR A 237 7.28 11.07 12.08
N VAL A 238 7.19 10.10 13.00
CA VAL A 238 8.32 9.76 13.86
C VAL A 238 9.11 8.64 13.20
N ILE A 239 10.36 8.95 12.92
CA ILE A 239 11.32 8.01 12.35
C ILE A 239 12.14 7.43 13.51
N LYS A 240 12.15 6.11 13.62
CA LYS A 240 12.96 5.38 14.60
C LYS A 240 14.44 5.39 14.19
N MET A 241 15.32 4.99 15.10
CA MET A 241 16.77 4.94 14.83
C MET A 241 17.15 4.00 13.67
N ASP A 242 16.34 2.97 13.41
CA ASP A 242 16.51 2.05 12.29
C ASP A 242 15.91 2.56 10.98
N LEU A 243 15.47 3.83 10.95
CA LEU A 243 14.81 4.51 9.84
C LEU A 243 13.41 4.00 9.49
N SER A 244 12.85 3.09 10.28
CA SER A 244 11.46 2.68 10.14
C SER A 244 10.52 3.77 10.68
N ILE A 245 9.35 3.87 10.06
CA ILE A 245 8.32 4.81 10.51
C ILE A 245 7.52 4.17 11.63
N ASN A 246 7.27 4.96 12.67
CA ASN A 246 6.18 4.63 13.56
C ASN A 246 4.87 5.13 12.96
N TRP A 247 3.91 4.23 12.81
CA TRP A 247 2.63 4.53 12.16
C TRP A 247 1.58 4.90 13.21
N GLY A 248 0.81 5.95 12.94
CA GLY A 248 -0.45 6.18 13.64
C GLY A 248 -1.43 5.08 13.30
N VAL A 249 -2.09 4.53 14.31
CA VAL A 249 -3.10 3.49 14.18
C VAL A 249 -4.41 4.06 14.73
N ASP A 250 -5.51 3.93 13.99
CA ASP A 250 -6.83 4.38 14.47
C ASP A 250 -7.44 3.39 15.46
N LYS A 251 -8.57 3.77 16.08
CA LYS A 251 -9.28 2.91 17.05
C LYS A 251 -9.71 1.54 16.52
N ASN A 252 -9.77 1.37 15.19
CA ASN A 252 -10.13 0.10 14.55
C ASN A 252 -8.89 -0.72 14.17
N GLY A 253 -7.68 -0.26 14.49
CA GLY A 253 -6.44 -0.93 14.15
C GLY A 253 -5.91 -0.62 12.75
N ASN A 254 -6.51 0.32 12.01
CA ASN A 254 -5.98 0.70 10.69
C ASN A 254 -4.83 1.68 10.86
N GLN A 255 -3.72 1.42 10.20
CA GLN A 255 -2.68 2.42 10.06
C GLN A 255 -3.20 3.63 9.26
N ARG A 256 -2.62 4.81 9.51
CA ARG A 256 -2.96 6.07 8.85
C ARG A 256 -1.69 6.78 8.38
N TYR A 257 -1.83 7.55 7.30
CA TYR A 257 -0.80 8.50 6.88
C TYR A 257 -0.95 9.81 7.66
N ALA A 258 0.15 10.50 7.86
CA ALA A 258 0.17 11.89 8.29
C ALA A 258 -0.44 12.80 7.21
N LYS A 259 -0.95 13.95 7.63
CA LYS A 259 -1.63 14.94 6.78
C LYS A 259 -0.88 16.25 6.67
N LYS A 260 -1.00 16.89 5.50
CA LYS A 260 -0.57 18.26 5.29
C LYS A 260 -1.52 19.26 5.96
N GLU A 261 -1.12 20.52 6.04
CA GLU A 261 -1.94 21.62 6.55
C GLU A 261 -3.31 21.69 5.85
N ASN A 262 -3.35 21.40 4.54
CA ASN A 262 -4.58 21.40 3.75
C ASN A 262 -5.53 20.22 4.07
N GLY A 263 -5.07 19.22 4.83
CA GLY A 263 -5.81 18.02 5.22
C GLY A 263 -5.59 16.80 4.34
N ASP A 264 -4.80 16.89 3.27
CA ASP A 264 -4.43 15.76 2.43
C ASP A 264 -3.42 14.87 3.13
N GLU A 265 -3.61 13.56 3.07
CA GLU A 265 -2.61 12.59 3.48
C GLU A 265 -1.41 12.59 2.53
N TYR A 266 -0.24 12.21 3.03
CA TYR A 266 0.97 12.13 2.21
C TYR A 266 1.84 10.94 2.54
N TYR A 267 2.43 10.34 1.50
CA TYR A 267 3.39 9.25 1.65
C TYR A 267 4.67 9.73 2.32
N PRO A 268 5.30 8.91 3.18
CA PRO A 268 6.60 9.26 3.71
C PRO A 268 7.70 9.19 2.64
N ILE A 269 8.80 9.90 2.91
CA ILE A 269 9.92 10.03 1.97
C ILE A 269 10.68 8.70 1.80
N ASN A 270 10.69 7.84 2.81
CA ASN A 270 11.34 6.53 2.75
C ASN A 270 10.62 5.51 1.84
N GLY A 271 9.42 5.85 1.34
CA GLY A 271 8.65 4.98 0.45
C GLY A 271 7.96 3.80 1.14
N GLU A 272 7.88 3.80 2.48
CA GLU A 272 7.07 2.82 3.19
C GLU A 272 5.58 3.14 3.04
N PHE A 273 4.75 2.11 3.05
CA PHE A 273 3.30 2.20 2.92
C PHE A 273 2.62 1.68 4.18
N ILE A 274 1.41 2.18 4.43
CA ILE A 274 0.56 1.64 5.49
C ILE A 274 -0.26 0.46 4.99
N TYR A 275 -0.65 -0.41 5.91
CA TYR A 275 -1.47 -1.59 5.67
C TYR A 275 -2.72 -1.57 6.55
N ASP A 276 -3.80 -2.13 6.02
CA ASP A 276 -4.98 -2.43 6.83
C ASP A 276 -4.76 -3.70 7.71
N PRO A 277 -5.66 -4.01 8.65
CA PRO A 277 -5.54 -5.21 9.48
C PRO A 277 -5.51 -6.54 8.71
N SER A 278 -5.94 -6.56 7.44
CA SER A 278 -5.85 -7.74 6.58
C SER A 278 -4.47 -7.90 5.91
N GLY A 279 -3.59 -6.90 6.06
CA GLY A 279 -2.28 -6.85 5.42
C GLY A 279 -2.32 -6.27 4.01
N SER A 280 -3.42 -5.63 3.59
CA SER A 280 -3.51 -5.00 2.27
C SER A 280 -3.00 -3.55 2.33
N PRO A 281 -2.09 -3.12 1.44
CA PRO A 281 -1.54 -1.77 1.47
C PRO A 281 -2.63 -0.75 1.13
N GLN A 282 -2.55 0.44 1.72
CA GLN A 282 -3.54 1.50 1.53
C GLN A 282 -2.92 2.71 0.85
N TYR A 283 -3.70 3.34 -0.03
CA TYR A 283 -3.36 4.62 -0.64
C TYR A 283 -3.61 5.77 0.33
N ALA A 284 -2.78 6.81 0.23
CA ALA A 284 -3.06 8.12 0.81
C ALA A 284 -4.29 8.75 0.15
N ARG A 285 -5.00 9.60 0.90
CA ARG A 285 -6.24 10.24 0.46
C ARG A 285 -6.19 11.76 0.59
N THR A 286 -6.85 12.45 -0.34
CA THR A 286 -7.12 13.89 -0.19
C THR A 286 -8.09 14.12 0.96
N ARG A 287 -8.22 15.37 1.40
CA ARG A 287 -9.20 15.77 2.41
C ARG A 287 -10.64 15.35 2.05
N GLU A 288 -10.98 15.34 0.76
CA GLU A 288 -12.28 14.90 0.24
C GLU A 288 -12.42 13.38 0.13
N GLY A 289 -11.36 12.63 0.42
CA GLY A 289 -11.33 11.17 0.37
C GLY A 289 -10.92 10.58 -0.98
N ASN A 290 -10.47 11.39 -1.94
CA ASN A 290 -9.98 10.89 -3.23
C ASN A 290 -8.60 10.25 -3.09
N ILE A 291 -8.27 9.32 -3.96
CA ILE A 291 -6.99 8.59 -3.90
C ILE A 291 -5.84 9.44 -4.43
N ILE A 292 -4.73 9.41 -3.71
CA ILE A 292 -3.44 9.97 -4.10
C ILE A 292 -2.53 8.79 -4.44
N PHE A 293 -2.17 8.63 -5.71
CA PHE A 293 -1.19 7.60 -6.10
C PHE A 293 0.22 8.01 -5.66
N PRO A 294 1.07 7.08 -5.19
CA PRO A 294 2.49 7.36 -5.00
C PRO A 294 3.14 7.76 -6.34
N LEU A 295 4.20 8.56 -6.26
CA LEU A 295 4.94 9.02 -7.42
C LEU A 295 6.31 8.36 -7.48
N ASP A 296 6.70 7.88 -8.66
CA ASP A 296 8.03 7.34 -8.92
C ASP A 296 9.10 8.46 -9.12
N VAL A 297 10.33 8.07 -9.45
CA VAL A 297 11.46 8.99 -9.70
C VAL A 297 11.29 9.89 -10.92
N GLU A 298 10.42 9.50 -11.84
CA GLU A 298 10.06 10.27 -13.03
C GLU A 298 8.78 11.09 -12.84
N ARG A 299 8.14 10.97 -11.67
CA ARG A 299 6.85 11.57 -11.30
C ARG A 299 5.67 10.97 -12.07
N ASN A 300 5.76 9.72 -12.45
CA ASN A 300 4.58 8.95 -12.83
C ASN A 300 3.90 8.45 -11.56
N GLU A 301 2.58 8.46 -11.56
CA GLU A 301 1.79 7.77 -10.56
C GLU A 301 1.97 6.25 -10.72
N SER A 302 2.08 5.54 -9.60
CA SER A 302 2.18 4.07 -9.57
C SER A 302 1.09 3.46 -8.70
N TYR A 303 0.70 2.22 -9.01
CA TYR A 303 -0.16 1.45 -8.12
C TYR A 303 0.65 0.88 -6.95
N LEU A 304 0.00 0.71 -5.80
CA LEU A 304 0.55 -0.11 -4.72
C LEU A 304 0.44 -1.58 -5.14
N MET A 305 1.38 -2.41 -4.70
CA MET A 305 1.42 -3.83 -5.01
C MET A 305 1.08 -4.66 -3.77
N ASP A 306 0.30 -5.72 -3.96
CA ASP A 306 0.09 -6.74 -2.94
C ASP A 306 1.31 -7.67 -2.81
N ASP A 307 1.32 -8.53 -1.78
CA ASP A 307 2.38 -9.53 -1.57
C ASP A 307 2.52 -10.52 -2.74
N GLY A 308 1.49 -10.64 -3.58
CA GLY A 308 1.50 -11.45 -4.78
C GLY A 308 2.10 -10.75 -6.00
N GLY A 309 2.42 -9.46 -5.90
CA GLY A 309 2.92 -8.58 -6.95
C GLY A 309 1.85 -8.03 -7.90
N SER A 310 0.56 -8.20 -7.58
CA SER A 310 -0.53 -7.56 -8.34
C SER A 310 -0.79 -6.16 -7.84
N ASP A 311 -1.24 -5.28 -8.74
CA ASP A 311 -1.64 -3.93 -8.38
C ASP A 311 -2.94 -3.95 -7.56
N VAL A 312 -2.97 -3.15 -6.50
CA VAL A 312 -4.08 -3.04 -5.57
C VAL A 312 -5.12 -2.08 -6.14
N ILE A 313 -6.21 -2.63 -6.65
CA ILE A 313 -7.28 -1.86 -7.30
C ILE A 313 -8.56 -1.71 -6.45
N TYR A 314 -8.54 -2.24 -5.22
CA TYR A 314 -9.64 -2.12 -4.27
C TYR A 314 -9.12 -1.56 -2.96
N MET A 315 -9.82 -0.58 -2.40
CA MET A 315 -9.64 -0.14 -1.02
C MET A 315 -10.85 -0.58 -0.20
N GLY A 316 -10.70 -1.70 0.53
CA GLY A 316 -11.87 -2.42 1.05
C GLY A 316 -12.73 -2.92 -0.11
N ASP A 317 -14.03 -2.58 -0.10
CA ASP A 317 -14.97 -2.99 -1.15
C ASP A 317 -15.12 -1.96 -2.29
N VAL A 318 -14.28 -0.90 -2.30
CA VAL A 318 -14.39 0.20 -3.27
C VAL A 318 -13.30 0.07 -4.33
N LEU A 319 -13.72 -0.10 -5.59
CA LEU A 319 -12.83 -0.06 -6.75
C LEU A 319 -12.26 1.36 -6.94
N LEU A 320 -10.98 1.46 -7.34
CA LEU A 320 -10.40 2.76 -7.70
C LEU A 320 -11.25 3.47 -8.78
N ASP A 321 -11.43 4.77 -8.62
CA ASP A 321 -12.29 5.59 -9.48
C ASP A 321 -11.61 6.00 -10.80
N ARG A 322 -10.28 6.05 -10.80
CA ARG A 322 -9.46 6.45 -11.95
C ARG A 322 -8.19 5.61 -12.08
N TYR A 323 -7.60 5.66 -13.28
CA TYR A 323 -6.27 5.14 -13.55
C TYR A 323 -5.18 6.03 -12.94
N ALA A 324 -4.06 5.42 -12.55
CA ALA A 324 -2.79 6.09 -12.38
C ALA A 324 -2.34 6.70 -13.71
N LYS A 325 -1.53 7.76 -13.68
CA LYS A 325 -1.07 8.51 -14.86
C LYS A 325 0.43 8.73 -14.86
N THR A 326 1.02 8.70 -16.06
CA THR A 326 2.37 9.20 -16.26
C THR A 326 2.42 10.71 -16.03
N ARG A 327 3.64 11.25 -15.89
CA ARG A 327 3.86 12.71 -15.84
C ARG A 327 3.30 13.45 -17.05
N SER A 328 3.23 12.80 -18.22
CA SER A 328 2.65 13.37 -19.44
C SER A 328 1.12 13.28 -19.50
N GLY A 329 0.49 12.62 -18.52
CA GLY A 329 -0.97 12.46 -18.44
C GLY A 329 -1.52 11.23 -19.16
N GLU A 330 -0.67 10.29 -19.58
CA GLU A 330 -1.12 9.00 -20.11
C GLU A 330 -1.57 8.08 -18.97
N GLU A 331 -2.76 7.50 -19.09
CA GLU A 331 -3.32 6.59 -18.08
C GLU A 331 -2.64 5.21 -18.15
N ILE A 332 -2.38 4.62 -16.99
CA ILE A 332 -1.67 3.36 -16.83
C ILE A 332 -2.67 2.32 -16.35
N TYR A 333 -2.78 1.21 -17.07
CA TYR A 333 -3.61 0.09 -16.60
C TYR A 333 -2.97 -0.56 -15.37
N PRO A 334 -3.76 -0.91 -14.34
CA PRO A 334 -3.30 -1.77 -13.28
C PRO A 334 -3.02 -3.18 -13.82
N ILE A 335 -2.06 -3.86 -13.21
CA ILE A 335 -1.57 -5.18 -13.56
C ILE A 335 -2.07 -6.21 -12.55
N GLN A 336 -2.65 -7.30 -13.03
CA GLN A 336 -2.99 -8.47 -12.22
C GLN A 336 -2.13 -9.67 -12.63
N ILE A 337 -1.38 -10.22 -11.68
CA ILE A 337 -0.59 -11.44 -11.90
C ILE A 337 -1.53 -12.64 -11.92
N THR A 338 -1.59 -13.36 -13.05
CA THR A 338 -2.45 -14.54 -13.20
C THR A 338 -1.72 -15.83 -12.89
N HIS A 339 -0.41 -15.89 -13.14
CA HIS A 339 0.39 -17.08 -12.86
C HIS A 339 1.80 -16.71 -12.41
N GLN A 340 2.04 -16.70 -11.09
CA GLN A 340 3.28 -16.26 -10.46
C GLN A 340 4.54 -16.93 -11.04
N ILE A 341 4.54 -18.26 -11.18
CA ILE A 341 5.70 -19.02 -11.68
C ILE A 341 6.05 -18.64 -13.14
N ALA A 342 5.03 -18.34 -13.95
CA ALA A 342 5.22 -18.01 -15.36
C ALA A 342 5.40 -16.51 -15.58
N ARG A 343 5.31 -15.72 -14.49
CA ARG A 343 5.27 -14.25 -14.50
C ARG A 343 4.30 -13.70 -15.54
N ARG A 344 3.16 -14.38 -15.68
CA ARG A 344 2.07 -13.95 -16.54
C ARG A 344 1.22 -12.95 -15.79
N TYR A 345 0.88 -11.89 -16.49
CA TYR A 345 0.07 -10.82 -15.98
C TYR A 345 -0.88 -10.33 -17.07
N LYS A 346 -2.00 -9.78 -16.66
CA LYS A 346 -2.92 -9.07 -17.55
C LYS A 346 -3.15 -7.67 -17.01
N GLU A 347 -3.54 -6.77 -17.88
CA GLU A 347 -4.03 -5.46 -17.49
C GLU A 347 -5.50 -5.54 -17.09
N VAL A 348 -5.92 -4.71 -16.14
CA VAL A 348 -7.28 -4.72 -15.61
C VAL A 348 -7.98 -3.41 -15.91
N LEU A 349 -9.24 -3.50 -16.30
CA LEU A 349 -10.09 -2.35 -16.56
C LEU A 349 -10.68 -1.83 -15.25
N LEU A 350 -10.66 -0.52 -15.05
CA LEU A 350 -11.36 0.17 -13.98
C LEU A 350 -12.69 0.71 -14.51
N ASN A 351 -13.78 0.43 -13.78
CA ASN A 351 -15.13 0.95 -14.05
C ASN A 351 -15.59 0.77 -15.51
N GLU A 352 -15.23 -0.36 -16.15
CA GLU A 352 -15.56 -0.67 -17.55
C GLU A 352 -15.11 0.43 -18.55
N LYS A 353 -14.03 1.15 -18.25
CA LYS A 353 -13.47 2.20 -19.11
C LYS A 353 -12.11 1.79 -19.64
N TYR A 354 -11.77 2.20 -20.84
CA TYR A 354 -10.40 2.07 -21.32
C TYR A 354 -9.52 3.20 -20.78
N ALA A 355 -8.25 2.89 -20.53
CA ALA A 355 -7.20 3.88 -20.30
C ALA A 355 -6.92 4.69 -21.58
N THR A 356 -6.55 5.96 -21.45
CA THR A 356 -6.20 6.83 -22.57
C THR A 356 -4.74 7.27 -22.60
N THR A 357 -4.26 7.70 -23.76
CA THR A 357 -2.96 8.37 -23.92
C THR A 357 -3.06 9.85 -23.50
N HIS A 358 -1.92 10.54 -23.43
CA HIS A 358 -1.89 11.99 -23.22
C HIS A 358 -2.66 12.81 -24.29
N LEU A 359 -2.92 12.22 -25.46
CA LEU A 359 -3.75 12.80 -26.53
C LEU A 359 -5.22 12.37 -26.45
N GLN A 360 -5.64 11.75 -25.34
CA GLN A 360 -6.97 11.19 -25.13
C GLN A 360 -7.33 10.07 -26.12
N GLU A 361 -6.34 9.41 -26.71
CA GLU A 361 -6.57 8.23 -27.55
C GLU A 361 -6.73 6.99 -26.67
N VAL A 362 -7.73 6.16 -26.94
CA VAL A 362 -7.98 4.92 -26.18
C VAL A 362 -6.80 3.94 -26.30
N LYS A 363 -6.55 3.12 -25.29
CA LYS A 363 -5.66 1.94 -25.36
C LYS A 363 -6.45 0.69 -25.01
N TYR A 364 -6.24 -0.40 -25.74
CA TYR A 364 -6.79 -1.70 -25.32
C TYR A 364 -5.89 -2.34 -24.27
N PRO A 365 -6.46 -2.94 -23.21
CA PRO A 365 -5.70 -3.70 -22.22
C PRO A 365 -5.04 -4.93 -22.86
N LEU A 366 -3.96 -5.39 -22.24
CA LEU A 366 -3.25 -6.61 -22.61
C LEU A 366 -3.66 -7.81 -21.78
N ASP A 367 -3.84 -8.96 -22.42
CA ASP A 367 -3.98 -10.24 -21.75
C ASP A 367 -2.62 -10.86 -21.39
N GLU A 368 -2.67 -12.02 -20.74
CA GLU A 368 -1.50 -12.78 -20.27
C GLU A 368 -0.56 -13.31 -21.36
N TYR A 369 -0.94 -13.14 -22.63
CA TYR A 369 -0.12 -13.45 -23.80
C TYR A 369 0.29 -12.18 -24.57
N GLY A 370 0.00 -11.00 -24.03
CA GLY A 370 0.26 -9.71 -24.67
C GLY A 370 -0.66 -9.41 -25.84
N ASN A 371 -1.78 -10.11 -26.00
CA ASN A 371 -2.79 -9.71 -26.98
C ASN A 371 -3.60 -8.55 -26.43
N GLU A 372 -3.93 -7.61 -27.30
CA GLU A 372 -4.84 -6.54 -26.94
C GLU A 372 -6.28 -7.03 -27.01
N TYR A 373 -7.06 -6.73 -25.99
CA TYR A 373 -8.46 -7.14 -25.91
C TYR A 373 -9.39 -5.97 -25.57
N THR A 374 -10.69 -6.16 -25.81
CA THR A 374 -11.72 -5.15 -25.55
C THR A 374 -12.50 -5.45 -24.28
N LEU A 375 -13.21 -4.45 -23.77
CA LEU A 375 -14.27 -4.60 -22.77
C LEU A 375 -15.17 -5.80 -23.06
N ASP A 376 -15.74 -6.39 -22.01
CA ASP A 376 -16.74 -7.42 -22.18
C ASP A 376 -17.95 -6.85 -22.93
N ILE A 377 -18.27 -7.50 -24.04
CA ILE A 377 -19.22 -6.99 -25.02
C ILE A 377 -20.59 -7.57 -24.66
N PRO A 378 -21.58 -6.72 -24.31
CA PRO A 378 -22.92 -7.20 -24.06
C PRO A 378 -23.58 -7.62 -25.36
N ILE A 379 -24.64 -8.40 -25.24
CA ILE A 379 -25.46 -8.93 -26.34
C ILE A 379 -25.95 -7.84 -27.29
N GLN A 380 -26.26 -6.65 -26.78
CA GLN A 380 -26.88 -5.56 -27.54
C GLN A 380 -25.82 -4.53 -27.98
N ILE A 381 -25.12 -4.84 -29.08
CA ILE A 381 -24.01 -4.01 -29.61
C ILE A 381 -24.49 -2.99 -30.63
N ALA A 382 -25.61 -3.25 -31.30
CA ALA A 382 -26.08 -2.43 -32.42
C ALA A 382 -26.19 -0.95 -32.04
N GLY A 383 -25.40 -0.11 -32.72
CA GLY A 383 -25.33 1.34 -32.47
C GLY A 383 -24.32 1.79 -31.42
N LYS A 384 -23.64 0.86 -30.73
CA LYS A 384 -22.61 1.13 -29.69
C LYS A 384 -21.22 0.59 -30.06
N GLU A 385 -21.00 0.20 -31.31
CA GLU A 385 -19.71 -0.37 -31.74
C GLU A 385 -18.51 0.52 -31.39
N LYS A 386 -18.65 1.84 -31.47
CA LYS A 386 -17.58 2.79 -31.13
C LYS A 386 -17.21 2.79 -29.64
N ASP A 387 -18.12 2.38 -28.77
CA ASP A 387 -17.88 2.33 -27.33
C ASP A 387 -17.00 1.12 -26.99
N TYR A 388 -17.23 -0.02 -27.67
CA TYR A 388 -16.48 -1.26 -27.47
C TYR A 388 -15.23 -1.36 -28.34
N PHE A 389 -15.28 -0.80 -29.56
CA PHE A 389 -14.23 -0.86 -30.57
C PHE A 389 -13.74 0.52 -31.03
N PRO A 390 -13.39 1.45 -30.12
CA PRO A 390 -12.97 2.81 -30.48
C PRO A 390 -11.73 2.83 -31.37
N ARG A 391 -10.95 1.73 -31.42
CA ARG A 391 -9.73 1.59 -32.23
C ARG A 391 -9.77 0.44 -33.23
N GLY A 392 -10.96 0.06 -33.67
CA GLY A 392 -11.13 -1.12 -34.51
C GLY A 392 -11.07 -2.41 -33.69
N TYR A 393 -10.80 -3.53 -34.36
CA TYR A 393 -10.71 -4.81 -33.70
C TYR A 393 -9.57 -4.90 -32.67
N PRO A 394 -9.71 -5.74 -31.62
CA PRO A 394 -8.58 -6.20 -30.82
C PRO A 394 -7.57 -6.96 -31.70
N ILE A 395 -6.32 -7.06 -31.24
CA ILE A 395 -5.23 -7.62 -32.05
C ILE A 395 -4.30 -8.48 -31.21
N THR A 396 -3.72 -9.49 -31.83
CA THR A 396 -2.65 -10.28 -31.21
C THR A 396 -1.35 -9.47 -31.10
N ASN A 397 -0.42 -9.93 -30.28
CA ASN A 397 0.91 -9.32 -30.12
C ASN A 397 1.77 -9.30 -31.42
N ASP A 398 1.38 -10.06 -32.43
CA ASP A 398 1.98 -10.09 -33.77
C ASP A 398 1.07 -9.49 -34.85
N ASN A 399 0.11 -8.66 -34.42
CA ASN A 399 -0.73 -7.77 -35.22
C ASN A 399 -1.79 -8.46 -36.08
N TRP A 400 -2.24 -9.66 -35.73
CA TRP A 400 -3.40 -10.27 -36.39
C TRP A 400 -4.67 -9.79 -35.73
N VAL A 401 -5.71 -9.58 -36.53
CA VAL A 401 -7.02 -9.17 -36.01
C VAL A 401 -7.65 -10.31 -35.23
N ILE A 402 -8.15 -9.98 -34.04
CA ILE A 402 -8.99 -10.82 -33.20
C ILE A 402 -10.44 -10.42 -33.43
N VAL A 403 -11.28 -11.39 -33.77
CA VAL A 403 -12.73 -11.22 -33.90
C VAL A 403 -13.38 -11.77 -32.62
N PRO A 404 -14.04 -10.93 -31.81
CA PRO A 404 -14.68 -11.40 -30.57
C PRO A 404 -15.86 -12.34 -30.84
N GLU A 405 -16.14 -13.20 -29.87
CA GLU A 405 -17.36 -14.01 -29.86
C GLU A 405 -18.47 -13.30 -29.07
N VAL A 406 -19.64 -13.15 -29.69
CA VAL A 406 -20.84 -12.54 -29.11
C VAL A 406 -21.99 -13.52 -29.31
N GLU A 407 -22.64 -13.95 -28.23
CA GLU A 407 -23.71 -14.96 -28.25
C GLU A 407 -23.33 -16.26 -28.98
N GLY A 408 -22.09 -16.71 -28.83
CA GLY A 408 -21.61 -17.94 -29.47
C GLY A 408 -21.32 -17.81 -30.97
N LYS A 409 -21.31 -16.59 -31.53
CA LYS A 409 -21.01 -16.31 -32.93
C LYS A 409 -19.92 -15.26 -33.08
N GLU A 410 -19.21 -15.31 -34.19
CA GLU A 410 -18.22 -14.29 -34.54
C GLU A 410 -18.87 -12.92 -34.78
N PHE A 411 -18.35 -11.89 -34.12
CA PHE A 411 -18.80 -10.51 -34.34
C PHE A 411 -18.00 -9.85 -35.46
N ILE A 412 -18.57 -9.85 -36.67
CA ILE A 412 -17.97 -9.18 -37.84
C ILE A 412 -18.74 -7.90 -38.15
N SER A 413 -18.09 -6.76 -37.91
CA SER A 413 -18.58 -5.44 -38.30
C SER A 413 -18.06 -5.01 -39.67
N ASP A 414 -18.95 -4.44 -40.47
CA ASP A 414 -18.64 -3.80 -41.75
C ASP A 414 -18.00 -2.40 -41.61
N GLN A 415 -18.06 -1.82 -40.41
CA GLN A 415 -17.58 -0.48 -40.10
C GLN A 415 -16.13 -0.46 -39.61
N LEU A 416 -15.68 -1.56 -39.01
CA LEU A 416 -14.33 -1.65 -38.45
C LEU A 416 -13.27 -1.89 -39.54
N LEU A 417 -12.09 -1.32 -39.31
CA LEU A 417 -10.92 -1.51 -40.17
C LEU A 417 -9.82 -2.27 -39.42
N PRO A 418 -9.07 -3.17 -40.10
CA PRO A 418 -9.29 -3.62 -41.48
C PRO A 418 -10.59 -4.44 -41.60
N LYS A 419 -11.14 -4.51 -42.82
CA LYS A 419 -12.33 -5.35 -43.07
C LYS A 419 -11.98 -6.82 -42.89
N VAL A 420 -12.84 -7.55 -42.20
CA VAL A 420 -12.71 -8.98 -41.93
C VAL A 420 -13.94 -9.70 -42.46
N GLN A 421 -13.77 -10.91 -42.98
CA GLN A 421 -14.84 -11.82 -43.40
C GLN A 421 -14.72 -13.13 -42.62
N ALA A 422 -15.81 -13.91 -42.55
CA ALA A 422 -15.79 -15.21 -41.86
C ALA A 422 -14.74 -16.17 -42.42
N THR A 423 -14.46 -16.09 -43.73
CA THR A 423 -13.41 -16.87 -44.42
C THR A 423 -11.98 -16.52 -43.97
N ASN A 424 -11.79 -15.38 -43.29
CA ASN A 424 -10.50 -15.00 -42.73
C ASN A 424 -10.21 -15.68 -41.39
N ILE A 425 -11.20 -16.26 -40.72
CA ILE A 425 -11.01 -16.91 -39.42
C ILE A 425 -10.22 -18.20 -39.60
N ILE A 426 -9.08 -18.31 -38.92
CA ILE A 426 -8.19 -19.49 -38.99
C ILE A 426 -8.27 -20.37 -37.74
N GLY A 427 -8.77 -19.83 -36.63
CA GLY A 427 -8.70 -20.47 -35.33
C GLY A 427 -9.51 -19.76 -34.26
N LYS A 428 -9.67 -20.44 -33.13
CA LYS A 428 -10.07 -19.84 -31.86
C LYS A 428 -8.83 -19.53 -31.03
N LEU A 429 -8.78 -18.33 -30.48
CA LEU A 429 -7.69 -17.84 -29.63
C LEU A 429 -7.96 -18.25 -28.18
N TYR A 430 -6.97 -18.85 -27.52
CA TYR A 430 -7.06 -19.10 -26.09
C TYR A 430 -6.73 -17.84 -25.31
N ARG A 431 -7.61 -17.50 -24.34
CA ARG A 431 -7.39 -16.46 -23.34
C ARG A 431 -7.83 -16.94 -21.97
N GLU A 432 -7.10 -16.59 -20.93
CA GLU A 432 -7.43 -16.88 -19.54
C GLU A 432 -8.74 -16.19 -19.18
N GLY A 433 -9.66 -16.92 -18.54
CA GLY A 433 -11.02 -16.46 -18.25
C GLY A 433 -12.01 -16.53 -19.43
N LYS A 434 -11.56 -16.41 -20.69
CA LYS A 434 -12.44 -16.57 -21.88
C LYS A 434 -12.31 -17.90 -22.60
N HIS A 435 -11.29 -18.70 -22.31
CA HIS A 435 -10.94 -19.93 -23.02
C HIS A 435 -10.86 -19.70 -24.54
N TYR A 436 -11.43 -20.60 -25.35
CA TYR A 436 -11.46 -20.53 -26.82
C TYR A 436 -12.75 -19.87 -27.34
N ARG A 437 -13.09 -18.68 -26.83
CA ARG A 437 -14.25 -17.93 -27.32
C ARG A 437 -13.87 -17.08 -28.52
N ASP A 438 -12.89 -16.19 -28.38
CA ASP A 438 -12.50 -15.27 -29.45
C ASP A 438 -11.85 -15.99 -30.64
N TYR A 439 -11.92 -15.39 -31.82
CA TYR A 439 -11.40 -15.91 -33.08
C TYR A 439 -10.15 -15.16 -33.50
N VAL A 440 -9.14 -15.88 -33.99
CA VAL A 440 -7.98 -15.29 -34.65
C VAL A 440 -8.15 -15.42 -36.16
N THR A 441 -7.81 -14.34 -36.87
CA THR A 441 -7.99 -14.25 -38.33
C THR A 441 -6.66 -14.39 -39.05
N ASN A 442 -6.67 -14.33 -40.40
CA ASN A 442 -5.49 -14.12 -41.23
C ASN A 442 -5.24 -12.67 -41.69
N VAL A 443 -5.98 -11.72 -41.12
CA VAL A 443 -5.92 -10.31 -41.50
C VAL A 443 -4.96 -9.57 -40.57
N LYS A 444 -4.05 -8.79 -41.15
CA LYS A 444 -3.15 -7.92 -40.38
C LYS A 444 -3.83 -6.61 -40.05
N SER A 445 -3.72 -6.22 -38.80
CA SER A 445 -4.12 -4.92 -38.28
C SER A 445 -3.37 -3.78 -38.97
N THR A 446 -4.03 -2.64 -39.11
CA THR A 446 -3.42 -1.37 -39.57
C THR A 446 -2.55 -0.71 -38.50
N ARG A 447 -2.78 -1.06 -37.22
CA ARG A 447 -1.99 -0.61 -36.08
C ARG A 447 -1.09 -1.72 -35.55
N LEU A 448 0.05 -1.32 -34.98
CA LEU A 448 0.97 -2.21 -34.29
C LEU A 448 0.47 -2.48 -32.88
N SER A 449 0.70 -3.70 -32.40
CA SER A 449 0.54 -4.06 -31.00
C SER A 449 1.56 -3.33 -30.16
N ARG A 450 1.11 -2.93 -28.97
CA ARG A 450 1.94 -2.33 -27.93
C ARG A 450 2.76 -3.36 -27.13
N ALA A 451 2.46 -4.64 -27.26
CA ALA A 451 3.21 -5.72 -26.61
C ALA A 451 4.34 -6.25 -27.49
N ALA A 452 5.41 -6.73 -26.86
CA ALA A 452 6.40 -7.54 -27.55
C ALA A 452 5.76 -8.86 -28.01
N ARG A 453 6.27 -9.43 -29.11
CA ARG A 453 5.80 -10.73 -29.62
C ARG A 453 6.03 -11.82 -28.58
N GLN A 454 4.96 -12.51 -28.20
CA GLN A 454 4.97 -13.67 -27.32
C GLN A 454 4.21 -14.82 -27.96
N LYS A 455 4.49 -16.05 -27.52
CA LYS A 455 3.76 -17.22 -28.02
C LYS A 455 2.38 -17.32 -27.35
N TYR A 456 1.35 -17.51 -28.16
CA TYR A 456 -0.02 -17.77 -27.71
C TYR A 456 -0.57 -19.06 -28.32
N ASN A 457 -1.66 -19.58 -27.74
CA ASN A 457 -2.27 -20.84 -28.14
C ASN A 457 -3.47 -20.60 -29.07
N ILE A 458 -3.48 -21.29 -30.20
CA ILE A 458 -4.59 -21.25 -31.17
C ILE A 458 -5.16 -22.66 -31.27
N PHE A 459 -6.47 -22.80 -31.12
CA PHE A 459 -7.19 -24.01 -31.50
C PHE A 459 -7.65 -23.87 -32.95
N PRO A 460 -7.17 -24.70 -33.89
CA PRO A 460 -7.52 -24.55 -35.29
C PRO A 460 -9.02 -24.69 -35.50
N TYR A 461 -9.59 -23.78 -36.30
CA TYR A 461 -11.03 -23.77 -36.56
C TYR A 461 -11.29 -24.61 -37.82
N VAL A 462 -11.78 -25.84 -37.62
CA VAL A 462 -12.09 -26.77 -38.73
C VAL A 462 -13.58 -26.71 -39.02
N LEU A 463 -14.00 -25.75 -39.85
CA LEU A 463 -15.35 -25.75 -40.42
C LEU A 463 -15.35 -26.63 -41.68
N GLY A 464 -15.67 -27.91 -41.55
CA GLY A 464 -16.02 -28.79 -42.68
C GLY A 464 -14.95 -28.99 -43.78
N ALA A 465 -13.74 -28.44 -43.62
CA ALA A 465 -12.64 -28.59 -44.57
C ALA A 465 -11.91 -29.89 -44.27
N SER A 466 -11.88 -30.81 -45.25
CA SER A 466 -11.26 -32.12 -45.12
C SER A 466 -9.73 -32.10 -45.00
N ASN A 467 -9.08 -30.92 -45.04
CA ASN A 467 -7.67 -30.74 -44.75
C ASN A 467 -7.41 -29.30 -44.27
N PRO A 468 -7.16 -29.04 -42.97
CA PRO A 468 -6.65 -27.75 -42.55
C PRO A 468 -5.29 -27.49 -43.22
N PRO A 469 -4.98 -26.25 -43.65
CA PRO A 469 -3.65 -25.93 -44.11
C PRO A 469 -2.63 -26.28 -43.01
N PRO A 470 -1.46 -26.83 -43.37
CA PRO A 470 -0.49 -27.32 -42.39
C PRO A 470 -0.07 -26.18 -41.45
N LEU A 471 -0.34 -26.37 -40.15
CA LEU A 471 -0.03 -25.42 -39.06
C LEU A 471 1.47 -25.03 -39.01
N ASN A 472 2.34 -25.85 -39.59
CA ASN A 472 3.79 -25.67 -39.55
C ASN A 472 4.29 -24.39 -40.25
N ASN A 473 3.49 -23.78 -41.12
CA ASN A 473 3.85 -22.49 -41.75
C ASN A 473 3.36 -21.26 -40.96
N LEU A 474 2.49 -21.44 -39.95
CA LEU A 474 2.00 -20.36 -39.08
C LEU A 474 2.81 -20.26 -37.78
N LEU A 475 3.42 -21.36 -37.34
CA LEU A 475 4.19 -21.43 -36.08
C LEU A 475 5.67 -21.05 -36.23
N ASN A 476 6.16 -20.91 -37.46
CA ASN A 476 7.50 -20.39 -37.73
C ASN A 476 7.40 -18.91 -38.07
N PRO A 477 7.76 -17.99 -37.15
CA PRO A 477 7.80 -16.59 -37.50
C PRO A 477 8.75 -16.42 -38.69
N PRO A 478 8.41 -15.62 -39.72
CA PRO A 478 9.37 -15.25 -40.74
C PRO A 478 10.62 -14.69 -40.02
N PRO A 479 11.83 -15.01 -40.50
CA PRO A 479 13.06 -14.51 -39.90
C PRO A 479 12.91 -13.00 -39.75
N VAL A 480 13.15 -12.50 -38.52
CA VAL A 480 13.09 -11.08 -38.22
C VAL A 480 13.89 -10.36 -39.32
N PRO A 481 13.26 -9.48 -40.14
CA PRO A 481 13.99 -8.80 -41.18
C PRO A 481 15.20 -8.13 -40.51
N PRO A 482 16.42 -8.25 -41.08
CA PRO A 482 17.61 -7.70 -40.47
C PRO A 482 17.31 -6.25 -40.12
N ASN A 483 17.36 -5.93 -38.83
CA ASN A 483 17.02 -4.61 -38.31
C ASN A 483 17.71 -3.59 -39.21
N LYS A 484 16.90 -2.77 -39.90
CA LYS A 484 17.40 -1.55 -40.54
C LYS A 484 18.21 -0.86 -39.43
N PRO A 485 19.52 -0.60 -39.62
CA PRO A 485 20.35 -0.08 -38.55
C PRO A 485 19.63 1.13 -37.99
N LEU A 486 19.23 1.05 -36.71
CA LEU A 486 18.63 2.18 -36.04
C LEU A 486 19.58 3.37 -36.24
N PRO A 487 19.07 4.59 -36.46
CA PRO A 487 19.92 5.77 -36.39
C PRO A 487 20.74 5.64 -35.12
N LYS A 488 22.08 5.75 -35.23
CA LYS A 488 23.02 5.60 -34.11
C LYS A 488 22.41 6.33 -32.91
N VAL A 489 21.86 5.56 -31.98
CA VAL A 489 21.41 6.08 -30.70
C VAL A 489 22.68 6.67 -30.11
N SER A 490 22.70 8.00 -29.96
CA SER A 490 23.79 8.68 -29.25
C SER A 490 23.99 7.91 -27.95
N GLN A 491 25.20 7.38 -27.75
CA GLN A 491 25.49 6.56 -26.59
C GLN A 491 24.92 7.25 -25.34
N PRO A 492 24.17 6.53 -24.49
CA PRO A 492 23.63 7.13 -23.28
C PRO A 492 24.77 7.82 -22.55
N LEU A 493 24.53 9.08 -22.18
CA LEU A 493 25.47 9.92 -21.46
C LEU A 493 26.06 9.08 -20.31
N ASN A 494 27.37 8.84 -20.35
CA ASN A 494 28.02 7.90 -19.44
C ASN A 494 27.98 8.47 -18.01
N TRP A 495 26.96 8.08 -17.24
CA TRP A 495 26.74 8.52 -15.86
C TRP A 495 27.94 8.25 -14.94
N SER A 496 28.80 7.28 -15.26
CA SER A 496 30.03 7.05 -14.48
C SER A 496 31.03 8.21 -14.63
N LEU A 497 31.09 8.84 -15.81
CA LEU A 497 31.97 10.00 -16.03
C LEU A 497 31.44 11.23 -15.28
N ILE A 498 30.12 11.43 -15.27
CA ILE A 498 29.47 12.51 -14.52
C ILE A 498 29.67 12.31 -13.01
N GLY A 499 29.48 11.08 -12.52
CA GLY A 499 29.72 10.73 -11.12
C GLY A 499 31.17 10.99 -10.68
N MET A 500 32.15 10.62 -11.52
CA MET A 500 33.58 10.88 -11.24
C MET A 500 33.90 12.38 -11.20
N VAL A 501 33.29 13.20 -12.08
CA VAL A 501 33.47 14.65 -12.08
C VAL A 501 32.85 15.28 -10.82
N LEU A 502 31.65 14.84 -10.41
CA LEU A 502 30.99 15.32 -9.19
C LEU A 502 31.79 15.00 -7.93
N ILE A 503 32.29 13.77 -7.80
CA ILE A 503 33.15 13.35 -6.68
C ILE A 503 34.43 14.20 -6.63
N GLY A 504 35.06 14.45 -7.79
CA GLY A 504 36.23 15.33 -7.89
C GLY A 504 35.94 16.77 -7.45
N PHE A 505 34.76 17.30 -7.82
CA PHE A 505 34.34 18.65 -7.44
C PHE A 505 34.06 18.78 -5.93
N ILE A 506 33.38 17.78 -5.34
CA ILE A 506 33.15 17.70 -3.89
C ILE A 506 34.48 17.63 -3.13
N TYR A 507 35.43 16.83 -3.62
CA TYR A 507 36.76 16.74 -3.01
C TYR A 507 37.52 18.08 -3.07
N LEU A 508 37.43 18.80 -4.19
CA LEU A 508 38.04 20.14 -4.31
C LEU A 508 37.41 21.16 -3.36
N LEU A 509 36.08 21.16 -3.22
CA LEU A 509 35.38 22.01 -2.26
C LEU A 509 35.80 21.69 -0.82
N TYR A 510 35.89 20.40 -0.47
CA TYR A 510 36.36 19.96 0.84
C TYR A 510 37.79 20.46 1.15
N GLN A 511 38.71 20.34 0.18
CA GLN A 511 40.07 20.85 0.31
C GLN A 511 40.14 22.38 0.44
N PHE A 512 39.24 23.09 -0.25
CA PHE A 512 39.11 24.54 -0.13
C PHE A 512 38.66 24.96 1.29
N PHE A 513 37.64 24.31 1.85
CA PHE A 513 37.18 24.58 3.22
C PHE A 513 38.24 24.27 4.27
N LEU A 514 38.96 23.14 4.15
CA LEU A 514 40.05 22.80 5.07
C LEU A 514 41.19 23.83 5.07
N LYS A 515 41.45 24.50 3.93
CA LYS A 515 42.42 25.59 3.84
C LYS A 515 41.89 26.91 4.38
N ALA A 516 40.60 27.19 4.25
CA ALA A 516 39.98 28.41 4.77
C ALA A 516 39.87 28.42 6.30
N THR A 517 39.87 27.24 6.94
CA THR A 517 39.80 27.08 8.39
C THR A 517 41.16 27.02 9.10
N LYS A 518 42.27 27.14 8.36
CA LYS A 518 43.64 27.26 8.89
C LYS A 518 44.13 28.67 8.67
#